data_AF-A0AAF3ERK9-F1
#
_entry.id   AF-A0AAF3ERK9-F1
#
_cell.length_a   1.000
_cell.length_b   1.000
_cell.length_c   1.000
_cell.angle_alpha   90.00
_cell.angle_beta   90.00
_cell.angle_gamma   90.00
#
_symmetry.space_group_name_H-M   'P 1'
#
loop_
_entity.id
_entity.type
_entity.pdbx_description
1 polymer ?
#
loop_
_entity_poly.entity_id
_entity_poly.type
_entity_poly.pdbx_seq_one_letter_code
_entity_poly.pdbx_strand_id
1 'polypeptide(L)'
;MRTLLLLLGVTVALMSAKQLTVLCPGGIWVCPSGSTCCPEDNGQYGCCPKTNAVCCSDKQHCCPSGYRCDATGLKCNRQNEATIPSMQKLAAISMV
;
A
#
# COMPACT_ATOMS: atom_id res chain seq x y z
N MET A 1 -12.11 35.60 -23.11
CA MET A 1 -12.80 35.17 -21.87
C MET A 1 -13.06 33.65 -21.87
N ARG A 2 -13.74 33.11 -22.90
CA ARG A 2 -14.03 31.65 -23.03
C ARG A 2 -12.77 30.77 -23.19
N THR A 3 -11.78 31.26 -23.93
CA THR A 3 -10.46 30.61 -24.10
C THR A 3 -9.66 30.51 -22.81
N LEU A 4 -9.81 31.46 -21.88
CA LEU A 4 -9.11 31.46 -20.59
C LEU A 4 -9.68 30.39 -19.63
N LEU A 5 -11.01 30.18 -19.64
CA LEU A 5 -11.63 29.08 -18.88
C LEU A 5 -11.22 27.69 -19.40
N LEU A 6 -11.06 27.54 -20.72
CA LEU A 6 -10.61 26.28 -21.33
C LEU A 6 -9.15 25.97 -20.95
N LEU A 7 -8.27 26.97 -20.94
CA LEU A 7 -6.88 26.79 -20.52
C LEU A 7 -6.77 26.44 -19.03
N LEU A 8 -7.59 27.05 -18.17
CA LEU A 8 -7.69 26.68 -16.74
C LEU A 8 -8.23 25.25 -16.57
N GLY A 9 -9.23 24.83 -17.36
CA GLY A 9 -9.76 23.47 -17.34
C GLY A 9 -8.77 22.41 -17.85
N VAL A 10 -8.03 22.71 -18.92
CA VAL A 10 -6.99 21.83 -19.49
C VAL A 10 -5.78 21.73 -18.57
N THR A 11 -5.34 22.84 -17.97
CA THR A 11 -4.24 22.81 -16.98
C THR A 11 -4.66 22.04 -15.72
N VAL A 12 -5.90 22.13 -15.26
CA VAL A 12 -6.40 21.30 -14.13
C VAL A 12 -6.51 19.81 -14.52
N ALA A 13 -6.95 19.48 -15.74
CA ALA A 13 -7.03 18.10 -16.22
C ALA A 13 -5.65 17.42 -16.35
N LEU A 14 -4.61 18.19 -16.70
CA LEU A 14 -3.23 17.70 -16.77
C LEU A 14 -2.56 17.55 -15.38
N MET A 15 -3.13 18.15 -14.33
CA MET A 15 -2.56 18.12 -12.97
C MET A 15 -3.09 16.95 -12.11
N SER A 16 -3.86 16.00 -12.66
CA SER A 16 -4.38 14.89 -11.86
C SER A 16 -4.43 13.56 -12.61
N ALA A 17 -3.27 12.93 -12.76
CA ALA A 17 -3.13 11.47 -12.85
C ALA A 17 -1.76 11.01 -12.32
N LYS A 18 -1.24 11.64 -11.26
CA LYS A 18 -0.08 11.07 -10.56
C LYS A 18 -0.59 9.85 -9.79
N GLN A 19 -0.62 8.70 -10.46
CA GLN A 19 -0.67 7.41 -9.79
C GLN A 19 0.62 7.37 -8.96
N LEU A 20 0.55 7.84 -7.72
CA LEU A 20 1.69 8.06 -6.83
C LEU A 20 2.15 6.71 -6.29
N THR A 21 2.59 5.82 -7.17
CA THR A 21 3.01 4.48 -6.81
C THR A 21 4.23 4.55 -5.89
N VAL A 22 4.37 3.56 -5.00
CA VAL A 22 5.51 3.44 -4.11
C VAL A 22 6.44 2.35 -4.65
N LEU A 23 7.70 2.70 -4.85
CA LEU A 23 8.72 1.77 -5.30
C LEU A 23 9.24 0.98 -4.08
N CYS A 24 9.14 -0.34 -4.14
CA CYS A 24 9.62 -1.20 -3.07
C CYS A 24 11.16 -1.28 -3.09
N PRO A 25 11.80 -1.66 -1.96
CA PRO A 25 13.25 -1.84 -1.93
C PRO A 25 13.71 -2.81 -3.03
N GLY A 26 14.84 -2.52 -3.65
CA GLY A 26 15.33 -3.24 -4.82
C GLY A 26 14.84 -2.67 -6.17
N GLY A 27 13.83 -1.79 -6.17
CA GLY A 27 13.49 -0.99 -7.35
C GLY A 27 12.80 -1.73 -8.50
N ILE A 28 12.45 -3.00 -8.32
CA ILE A 28 11.78 -3.85 -9.33
C ILE A 28 10.27 -3.89 -9.11
N TRP A 29 9.84 -3.84 -7.84
CA TRP A 29 8.46 -4.04 -7.45
C TRP A 29 7.79 -2.73 -7.08
N VAL A 30 6.54 -2.56 -7.49
CA VAL A 30 5.79 -1.33 -7.26
C VAL A 30 4.42 -1.61 -6.63
N CYS A 31 4.04 -0.75 -5.68
CA CYS A 31 2.75 -0.78 -5.02
C CYS A 31 1.93 0.49 -5.28
N PRO A 32 0.59 0.44 -5.13
CA PRO A 32 -0.25 1.63 -5.20
C PRO A 32 0.13 2.69 -4.17
N SER A 33 -0.28 3.93 -4.43
CA SER A 33 -0.19 5.03 -3.47
C SER A 33 -0.81 4.67 -2.13
N GLY A 34 -0.17 5.11 -1.05
CA GLY A 34 -0.69 4.86 0.29
C GLY A 34 -0.60 3.39 0.73
N SER A 35 0.17 2.57 0.01
CA SER A 35 0.46 1.19 0.39
C SER A 35 1.82 1.05 1.09
N THR A 36 2.02 -0.04 1.79
CA THR A 36 3.31 -0.42 2.39
C THR A 36 3.87 -1.63 1.65
N CYS A 37 5.13 -1.55 1.23
CA CYS A 37 5.85 -2.68 0.66
C CYS A 37 6.22 -3.67 1.76
N CYS A 38 5.75 -4.90 1.64
CA CYS A 38 6.07 -5.99 2.57
C CYS A 38 6.78 -7.11 1.81
N PRO A 39 7.85 -7.70 2.35
CA PRO A 39 8.57 -8.80 1.71
C PRO A 39 7.75 -10.10 1.71
N GLU A 40 7.98 -10.96 0.72
CA GLU A 40 7.49 -12.34 0.65
C GLU A 40 8.62 -13.37 0.81
N ASP A 41 8.28 -14.64 1.01
CA ASP A 41 9.27 -15.71 1.21
C ASP A 41 10.13 -16.00 -0.03
N ASN A 42 9.64 -15.66 -1.21
CA ASN A 42 10.31 -15.86 -2.49
C ASN A 42 11.24 -14.69 -2.88
N GLY A 43 11.47 -13.73 -1.99
CA GLY A 43 12.26 -12.52 -2.27
C GLY A 43 11.53 -11.45 -3.08
N GLN A 44 10.24 -11.64 -3.39
CA GLN A 44 9.39 -10.63 -4.02
C GLN A 44 8.76 -9.71 -2.96
N TYR A 45 7.96 -8.76 -3.43
CA TYR A 45 7.17 -7.86 -2.59
C TYR A 45 5.68 -8.02 -2.87
N GLY A 46 4.90 -7.72 -1.84
CA GLY A 46 3.50 -7.41 -2.00
C GLY A 46 3.10 -6.15 -1.25
N CYS A 47 1.92 -5.68 -1.55
CA CYS A 47 1.39 -4.39 -1.15
C CYS A 47 0.34 -4.55 -0.06
N CYS A 48 0.62 -3.93 1.08
CA CYS A 48 -0.38 -3.75 2.12
C CYS A 48 -1.16 -2.46 1.87
N PRO A 49 -2.51 -2.49 1.86
CA PRO A 49 -3.35 -1.38 1.38
C PRO A 49 -3.44 -0.19 2.36
N LYS A 50 -2.52 -0.11 3.32
CA LYS A 50 -2.41 0.97 4.30
C LYS A 50 -0.97 1.45 4.38
N THR A 51 -0.81 2.74 4.64
CA THR A 51 0.48 3.35 4.94
C THR A 51 0.97 2.87 6.30
N ASN A 52 2.29 2.67 6.41
CA ASN A 52 2.95 2.22 7.64
C ASN A 52 2.30 0.95 8.24
N ALA A 53 1.84 0.05 7.37
CA ALA A 53 1.29 -1.23 7.79
C ALA A 53 2.38 -2.11 8.41
N VAL A 54 1.98 -2.97 9.34
CA VAL A 54 2.86 -3.96 9.96
C VAL A 54 2.79 -5.24 9.15
N CYS A 55 3.91 -5.63 8.52
CA CYS A 55 4.00 -6.89 7.79
C CYS A 55 4.03 -8.06 8.79
N CYS A 56 3.12 -9.03 8.62
CA CYS A 56 3.10 -10.21 9.46
C CYS A 56 4.20 -11.21 9.04
N SER A 57 4.63 -12.05 9.99
CA SER A 57 5.71 -13.02 9.75
C SER A 57 5.31 -14.16 8.81
N ASP A 58 4.01 -14.37 8.61
CA ASP A 58 3.42 -15.34 7.68
C ASP A 58 3.49 -14.91 6.20
N LYS A 59 4.04 -13.71 5.94
CA LYS A 59 4.31 -13.08 4.63
C LYS A 59 3.10 -12.78 3.75
N GLN A 60 1.93 -13.28 4.11
CA GLN A 60 0.70 -13.16 3.35
C GLN A 60 -0.21 -12.05 3.88
N HIS A 61 -0.08 -11.73 5.17
CA HIS A 61 -0.98 -10.78 5.83
C HIS A 61 -0.23 -9.56 6.38
N CYS A 62 -1.02 -8.54 6.68
CA CYS A 62 -0.54 -7.36 7.38
C CYS A 62 -1.62 -6.70 8.22
N CYS A 63 -1.14 -5.95 9.21
CA CYS A 63 -1.96 -5.19 10.13
C CYS A 63 -1.85 -3.69 9.88
N PRO A 64 -2.90 -2.90 10.19
CA PRO A 64 -2.80 -1.45 10.17
C PRO A 64 -1.73 -0.94 11.13
N SER A 65 -1.28 0.30 10.92
CA SER A 65 -0.34 0.95 11.83
C SER A 65 -0.84 0.95 13.27
N GLY A 66 0.05 0.62 14.21
CA GLY A 66 -0.26 0.57 15.64
C GLY A 66 -0.84 -0.76 16.13
N TYR A 67 -1.19 -1.69 15.23
CA TYR A 67 -1.55 -3.07 15.59
C TYR A 67 -0.34 -4.00 15.49
N ARG A 68 -0.45 -5.17 16.11
CA ARG A 68 0.53 -6.26 16.03
C ARG A 68 -0.15 -7.52 15.54
N CYS A 69 0.51 -8.26 14.67
CA CYS A 69 0.02 -9.57 14.23
C CYS A 69 0.01 -10.54 15.41
N ASP A 70 -1.01 -11.37 15.48
CA ASP A 70 -1.01 -12.55 16.34
C ASP A 70 -0.04 -13.63 15.78
N ALA A 71 0.12 -14.73 16.51
CA ALA A 71 1.03 -15.80 16.11
C ALA A 71 0.64 -16.46 14.77
N THR A 72 -0.64 -16.42 14.41
CA THR A 72 -1.14 -16.99 13.15
C THR A 72 -1.01 -16.02 11.96
N GLY A 73 -0.83 -14.72 12.22
CA GLY A 73 -0.86 -13.67 11.21
C GLY A 73 -2.27 -13.24 10.78
N LEU A 74 -3.31 -13.99 11.18
CA LEU A 74 -4.70 -13.79 10.75
C LEU A 74 -5.44 -12.71 11.54
N LYS A 75 -4.87 -12.28 12.68
CA LYS A 75 -5.48 -11.30 13.56
C LYS A 75 -4.49 -10.21 13.94
N CYS A 76 -5.04 -9.03 14.16
CA CYS A 76 -4.32 -7.84 14.56
C CYS A 76 -4.78 -7.42 15.96
N ASN A 77 -3.86 -7.40 16.90
CA ASN A 77 -4.10 -7.05 18.29
C ASN A 77 -3.49 -5.70 18.64
N ARG A 78 -4.17 -4.95 19.50
CA ARG A 78 -3.66 -3.70 20.08
C ARG A 78 -4.18 -3.56 21.51
N GLN A 79 -3.36 -2.96 22.38
CA GLN A 79 -3.78 -2.72 23.76
C GLN A 79 -4.99 -1.77 23.79
N ASN A 80 -5.99 -2.10 24.62
CA ASN A 80 -7.21 -1.32 24.83
C ASN A 80 -8.10 -1.14 23.58
N GLU A 81 -7.93 -1.98 22.56
CA GLU A 81 -8.75 -1.97 21.35
C GLU A 81 -9.18 -3.38 20.98
N ALA A 82 -10.24 -3.49 20.17
CA ALA A 82 -10.71 -4.77 19.68
C ALA A 82 -9.67 -5.43 18.77
N THR A 83 -9.55 -6.75 18.87
CA THR A 83 -8.85 -7.55 17.87
C THR A 83 -9.61 -7.50 16.55
N ILE A 84 -8.91 -7.15 15.47
CA ILE A 84 -9.47 -7.08 14.13
C ILE A 84 -8.83 -8.15 13.23
N PRO A 85 -9.51 -8.61 12.16
CA PRO A 85 -8.88 -9.48 11.18
C PRO A 85 -7.72 -8.77 10.48
N SER A 86 -6.69 -9.52 10.10
CA SER A 86 -5.61 -9.02 9.27
C SER A 86 -6.07 -8.73 7.85
N MET A 87 -5.37 -7.82 7.18
CA MET A 87 -5.57 -7.57 5.75
C MET A 87 -4.71 -8.55 4.94
N GLN A 88 -5.27 -9.02 3.83
CA GLN A 88 -4.48 -9.74 2.83
C GLN A 88 -3.62 -8.75 2.05
N LYS A 89 -2.42 -9.22 1.72
CA LYS A 89 -1.52 -8.52 0.83
C LYS A 89 -1.97 -8.67 -0.63
N LEU A 90 -1.74 -7.65 -1.43
CA LEU A 90 -1.88 -7.73 -2.89
C LEU A 90 -0.50 -7.99 -3.49
N ALA A 91 -0.41 -8.72 -4.61
CA ALA A 91 0.85 -8.86 -5.32
C ALA A 91 1.36 -7.48 -5.77
N ALA A 92 2.65 -7.20 -5.58
CA ALA A 92 3.26 -6.02 -6.19
C ALA A 92 3.41 -6.25 -7.70
N ILE A 93 3.39 -5.15 -8.45
CA ILE A 93 3.60 -5.23 -9.91
C ILE A 93 5.11 -5.29 -10.14
N SER A 94 5.56 -6.24 -10.96
CA SER A 94 6.94 -6.36 -11.43
C SER A 94 7.20 -5.39 -12.59
N MET A 95 8.30 -4.65 -12.54
CA MET A 95 8.76 -3.76 -13.62
C MET A 95 9.81 -4.39 -14.54
N VAL A 96 10.21 -5.65 -14.31
CA VAL A 96 11.14 -6.41 -15.18
C VAL A 96 10.40 -7.29 -16.18
#